data_AF-A0A0U1DWF4-F1
#
_entry.id   AF-A0A0U1DWF4-F1
#
_cell.length_a   1.000
_cell.length_b   1.000
_cell.length_c   1.000
_cell.angle_alpha   90.00
_cell.angle_beta   90.00
_cell.angle_gamma   90.00
#
_symmetry.space_group_name_H-M   'P 1'
#
loop_
_entity.id
_entity.type
_entity.pdbx_description
1 polymer ?
#
loop_
_entity_poly.entity_id
_entity_poly.type
_entity_poly.pdbx_seq_one_letter_code
_entity_poly.pdbx_strand_id
1 'polypeptide(L)'
;MLSGGKWNSELLEAAYNGGGPLPDLYGGAPAWVNDSVLNTRNRNGLLSFCFWWANGQWYRGGTDTSGELDAPTPAIWTPDATVAAMVTQAGESTTQACQALLEVTTEGTATVDDVAAVFDDRPDAQVYAAANQLSLAGLLAE
;
A
#
# COMPACT_ATOMS: atom_id res chain seq x y z
N MET A 1 4.12 -2.65 -1.31
CA MET A 1 3.33 -3.00 -2.52
C MET A 1 2.32 -1.89 -2.78
N LEU A 2 1.97 -1.64 -4.04
CA LEU A 2 0.99 -0.61 -4.41
C LEU A 2 -0.04 -1.24 -5.35
N SER A 3 -1.28 -1.39 -4.89
CA SER A 3 -2.38 -1.93 -5.70
C SER A 3 -3.65 -1.12 -5.49
N GLY A 4 -4.53 -1.11 -6.49
CA GLY A 4 -5.75 -0.34 -6.45
C GLY A 4 -6.36 -0.17 -7.83
N GLY A 5 -7.02 0.96 -8.02
CA GLY A 5 -7.54 1.32 -9.32
C GLY A 5 -8.46 2.53 -9.27
N LYS A 6 -8.61 3.20 -10.40
CA LYS A 6 -9.61 4.25 -10.57
C LYS A 6 -11.01 3.66 -10.44
N TRP A 7 -11.94 4.44 -9.89
CA TRP A 7 -13.35 4.03 -9.87
C TRP A 7 -13.92 3.91 -11.30
N ASN A 8 -13.39 4.69 -12.23
CA ASN A 8 -13.74 4.75 -13.66
C ASN A 8 -12.59 4.22 -14.55
N SER A 9 -11.99 3.08 -14.19
CA SER A 9 -10.91 2.50 -14.99
C SER A 9 -11.39 2.12 -16.40
N GLU A 10 -10.74 2.66 -17.43
CA GLU A 10 -11.00 2.32 -18.83
C GLU A 10 -10.64 0.85 -19.13
N LEU A 11 -9.63 0.30 -18.43
CA LEU A 11 -9.26 -1.11 -18.54
C LEU A 11 -10.40 -2.02 -18.06
N LEU A 12 -11.01 -1.68 -16.93
CA LEU A 12 -12.14 -2.45 -16.39
C LEU A 12 -13.40 -2.26 -17.24
N GLU A 13 -13.64 -1.05 -17.75
CA GLU A 13 -14.73 -0.78 -18.68
C GLU A 13 -14.61 -1.64 -19.96
N ALA A 14 -13.43 -1.67 -20.57
CA ALA A 14 -13.17 -2.48 -21.76
C ALA A 14 -13.33 -3.99 -21.50
N ALA A 15 -12.92 -4.48 -20.33
CA ALA A 15 -13.06 -5.89 -19.99
C ALA A 15 -14.51 -6.28 -19.68
N TYR A 16 -15.19 -5.55 -18.80
CA TYR A 16 -16.52 -5.91 -18.33
C TYR A 16 -17.63 -5.58 -19.32
N ASN A 17 -17.55 -4.43 -19.98
CA ASN A 17 -18.60 -3.96 -20.89
C ASN A 17 -18.21 -4.13 -22.37
N GLY A 18 -16.90 -4.10 -22.67
CA GLY A 18 -16.39 -4.27 -24.04
C GLY A 18 -16.08 -5.71 -24.44
N GLY A 19 -16.12 -6.67 -23.51
CA GLY A 19 -15.77 -8.08 -23.76
C GLY A 19 -14.28 -8.33 -23.99
N GLY A 20 -13.42 -7.37 -23.65
CA GLY A 20 -11.97 -7.52 -23.68
C GLY A 20 -11.45 -8.47 -22.58
N PRO A 21 -10.19 -8.92 -22.66
CA PRO A 21 -9.57 -9.68 -21.59
C PRO A 21 -9.40 -8.80 -20.34
N LEU A 22 -9.44 -9.43 -19.16
CA LEU A 22 -9.02 -8.78 -17.91
C LEU A 22 -7.52 -8.43 -17.98
N PRO A 23 -7.09 -7.31 -17.37
CA PRO A 23 -5.68 -6.95 -17.34
C PRO A 23 -4.87 -7.99 -16.58
N ASP A 24 -3.70 -8.36 -17.12
CA ASP A 24 -2.75 -9.24 -16.44
C ASP A 24 -1.93 -8.44 -15.43
N LEU A 25 -2.54 -8.22 -14.27
CA LEU A 25 -1.97 -7.43 -13.17
C LEU A 25 -0.91 -8.19 -12.36
N TYR A 26 -0.90 -9.52 -12.45
CA TYR A 26 -0.10 -10.39 -11.58
C TYR A 26 0.98 -11.18 -12.31
N GLY A 27 1.09 -11.05 -13.63
CA GLY A 27 2.13 -11.69 -14.43
C GLY A 27 3.52 -11.43 -13.84
N GLY A 28 4.17 -12.48 -13.32
CA GLY A 28 5.49 -12.40 -12.70
C GLY A 28 5.53 -11.91 -11.25
N ALA A 29 4.38 -11.80 -10.58
CA ALA A 29 4.33 -11.40 -9.18
C ALA A 29 4.98 -12.47 -8.27
N PRO A 30 5.77 -12.07 -7.25
CA PRO A 30 6.35 -12.99 -6.29
C PRO A 30 5.27 -13.55 -5.35
N ALA A 31 5.55 -14.70 -4.72
CA ALA A 31 4.58 -15.43 -3.89
C ALA A 31 4.04 -14.65 -2.69
N TRP A 32 4.74 -13.61 -2.22
CA TRP A 32 4.26 -12.76 -1.13
C TRP A 32 3.14 -11.79 -1.56
N VAL A 33 2.96 -11.56 -2.87
CA VAL A 33 1.84 -10.77 -3.40
C VAL A 33 0.57 -11.62 -3.30
N ASN A 34 -0.23 -11.34 -2.27
CA ASN A 34 -1.44 -12.10 -1.94
C ASN A 34 -2.54 -11.17 -1.35
N ASP A 35 -3.70 -11.76 -1.02
CA ASP A 35 -4.88 -11.03 -0.53
C ASP A 35 -4.66 -10.19 0.73
N SER A 36 -3.64 -10.47 1.53
CA SER A 36 -3.32 -9.70 2.73
C SER A 36 -2.63 -8.36 2.44
N VAL A 37 -1.98 -8.25 1.27
CA VAL A 37 -1.22 -7.07 0.84
C VAL A 37 -1.88 -6.33 -0.33
N LEU A 38 -2.91 -6.94 -0.92
CA LEU A 38 -3.73 -6.34 -1.97
C LEU A 38 -4.77 -5.38 -1.41
N ASN A 39 -5.06 -4.32 -2.16
CA ASN A 39 -6.19 -3.45 -1.91
C ASN A 39 -7.50 -4.28 -1.96
N THR A 40 -8.44 -3.96 -1.07
CA THR A 40 -9.71 -4.69 -0.91
C THR A 40 -10.52 -4.80 -2.20
N ARG A 41 -10.29 -3.91 -3.18
CA ARG A 41 -10.81 -3.98 -4.55
C ARG A 41 -10.52 -5.32 -5.25
N ASN A 42 -9.46 -6.05 -4.86
CA ASN A 42 -9.14 -7.37 -5.43
C ASN A 42 -10.33 -8.33 -5.32
N ARG A 43 -11.00 -8.34 -4.17
CA ARG A 43 -12.09 -9.29 -3.87
C ARG A 43 -13.32 -9.09 -4.74
N ASN A 44 -13.44 -7.93 -5.38
CA ASN A 44 -14.58 -7.55 -6.21
C ASN A 44 -14.20 -7.43 -7.70
N GLY A 45 -12.98 -7.82 -8.09
CA GLY A 45 -12.51 -7.65 -9.47
C GLY A 45 -12.29 -6.18 -9.88
N LEU A 46 -12.11 -5.29 -8.90
CA LEU A 46 -12.04 -3.83 -9.14
C LEU A 46 -10.60 -3.30 -9.19
N LEU A 47 -9.60 -4.17 -9.18
CA LEU A 47 -8.21 -3.76 -9.36
C LEU A 47 -7.94 -3.42 -10.82
N SER A 48 -7.30 -2.27 -11.04
CA SER A 48 -6.81 -1.85 -12.37
C SER A 48 -5.31 -1.56 -12.37
N PHE A 49 -4.62 -1.62 -11.23
CA PHE A 49 -3.16 -1.68 -11.16
C PHE A 49 -2.66 -2.55 -10.00
N CYS A 50 -1.46 -3.11 -10.17
CA CYS A 50 -0.71 -3.81 -9.14
C CYS A 50 0.79 -3.67 -9.41
N PHE A 51 1.49 -3.03 -8.49
CA PHE A 51 2.94 -2.83 -8.49
C PHE A 51 3.53 -3.45 -7.22
N TRP A 52 4.65 -4.14 -7.36
CA TRP A 52 5.37 -4.73 -6.24
C TRP A 52 6.83 -4.30 -6.25
N TRP A 53 7.40 -4.16 -5.06
CA TRP A 53 8.82 -3.87 -4.89
C TRP A 53 9.56 -5.17 -4.67
N ALA A 54 10.61 -5.42 -5.44
CA ALA A 54 11.49 -6.55 -5.22
C ALA A 54 12.90 -6.14 -5.64
N ASN A 55 13.93 -6.63 -4.95
CA ASN A 55 15.33 -6.46 -5.36
C ASN A 55 15.70 -5.01 -5.75
N GLY A 56 15.25 -4.02 -4.97
CA GLY A 56 15.61 -2.61 -5.16
C GLY A 56 14.90 -1.88 -6.30
N GLN A 57 13.82 -2.43 -6.87
CA GLN A 57 13.06 -1.76 -7.92
C GLN A 57 11.58 -2.13 -7.93
N TRP A 58 10.77 -1.28 -8.58
CA TRP A 58 9.35 -1.52 -8.81
C TRP A 58 9.12 -2.40 -10.04
N TYR A 59 8.23 -3.37 -9.88
CA TYR A 59 7.74 -4.26 -10.93
C TYR A 59 6.22 -4.13 -11.07
N ARG A 60 5.72 -4.53 -12.23
CA ARG A 60 4.29 -4.64 -12.56
C ARG A 60 4.06 -5.83 -13.49
N GLY A 61 2.80 -6.25 -13.61
CA GLY A 61 2.37 -7.25 -14.58
C GLY A 61 2.53 -6.80 -16.04
N GLY A 62 2.09 -7.65 -16.97
CA GLY A 62 2.24 -7.42 -18.41
C GLY A 62 1.47 -6.19 -18.92
N THR A 63 0.32 -5.88 -18.30
CA THR A 63 -0.49 -4.71 -18.67
C THR A 63 0.17 -3.40 -18.21
N ASP A 64 0.24 -2.39 -19.09
CA ASP A 64 0.63 -1.03 -18.69
C ASP A 64 -0.54 -0.35 -17.98
N THR A 65 -0.37 -0.14 -16.68
CA THR A 65 -1.38 0.46 -15.79
C THR A 65 -0.88 1.75 -15.16
N SER A 66 0.16 2.38 -15.71
CA SER A 66 0.74 3.62 -15.16
C SER A 66 -0.30 4.75 -15.04
N GLY A 67 -1.19 4.87 -16.02
CA GLY A 67 -2.30 5.83 -16.00
C GLY A 67 -3.37 5.57 -14.93
N GLU A 68 -3.37 4.41 -14.28
CA GLU A 68 -4.35 4.05 -13.24
C GLU A 68 -3.93 4.52 -11.84
N LEU A 69 -2.68 5.00 -11.66
CA LEU A 69 -2.12 5.40 -10.37
C LEU A 69 -2.62 6.76 -9.85
N ASP A 70 -2.91 7.69 -10.76
CA ASP A 70 -2.93 9.13 -10.47
C ASP A 70 -4.06 9.59 -9.53
N ALA A 71 -5.26 9.03 -9.68
CA ALA A 71 -6.39 9.32 -8.78
C ALA A 71 -6.42 8.49 -7.47
N PRO A 72 -6.05 7.19 -7.48
CA PRO A 72 -6.12 6.36 -6.28
C PRO A 72 -4.91 6.43 -5.36
N THR A 73 -3.76 6.95 -5.83
CA THR A 73 -2.57 7.08 -4.97
C THR A 73 -2.49 8.52 -4.45
N PRO A 74 -2.58 8.75 -3.13
CA PRO A 74 -2.36 10.08 -2.59
C PRO A 74 -0.94 10.55 -2.97
N ALA A 75 -0.80 11.86 -3.20
CA ALA A 75 0.46 12.50 -3.56
C ALA A 75 1.43 12.54 -2.36
N ILE A 76 1.82 11.37 -1.87
CA ILE A 76 2.74 11.16 -0.75
C ILE A 76 4.16 11.24 -1.31
N TRP A 77 4.59 12.47 -1.62
CA TRP A 77 5.92 12.73 -2.21
C TRP A 77 6.88 13.41 -1.23
N THR A 78 6.39 13.82 -0.06
CA THR A 78 7.17 14.50 0.98
C THR A 78 6.94 13.84 2.33
N PRO A 79 7.91 13.92 3.27
CA PRO A 79 7.72 13.44 4.64
C PRO A 79 6.44 14.00 5.29
N ASP A 80 6.16 15.29 5.09
CA ASP A 80 4.96 15.95 5.59
C ASP A 80 3.66 15.36 5.02
N ALA A 81 3.64 15.06 3.71
CA ALA A 81 2.50 14.43 3.06
C ALA A 81 2.30 12.99 3.58
N THR A 82 3.38 12.27 3.87
CA THR A 82 3.33 10.93 4.49
C THR A 82 2.71 10.99 5.87
N VAL A 83 3.19 11.89 6.73
CA VAL A 83 2.65 12.07 8.08
C VAL A 83 1.18 12.47 8.02
N ALA A 84 0.80 13.42 7.16
CA ALA A 84 -0.59 13.83 7.01
C ALA A 84 -1.51 12.66 6.59
N ALA A 85 -1.04 11.79 5.69
CA ALA A 85 -1.77 10.60 5.27
C ALA A 85 -1.92 9.59 6.42
N MET A 86 -0.86 9.36 7.20
CA MET A 86 -0.90 8.49 8.39
C MET A 86 -1.91 9.01 9.42
N VAL A 87 -1.84 10.31 9.74
CA VAL A 87 -2.76 10.99 10.68
C VAL A 87 -4.21 10.89 10.23
N THR A 88 -4.48 10.97 8.92
CA THR A 88 -5.84 10.80 8.38
C THR A 88 -6.42 9.40 8.68
N GLN A 89 -5.57 8.37 8.76
CA GLN A 89 -5.99 7.00 9.07
C GLN A 89 -5.97 6.70 10.59
N ALA A 90 -4.95 7.21 11.30
CA ALA A 90 -4.68 6.94 12.70
C ALA A 90 -5.32 7.94 13.69
N GLY A 91 -5.81 9.08 13.21
CA GLY A 91 -6.49 10.10 14.02
C GLY A 91 -5.60 11.31 14.33
N GLU A 92 -6.20 12.48 14.53
CA GLU A 92 -5.50 13.78 14.63
C GLU A 92 -4.47 13.84 15.78
N SER A 93 -4.74 13.14 16.88
CA SER A 93 -3.86 13.05 18.06
C SER A 93 -2.53 12.31 17.80
N THR A 94 -2.41 11.58 16.69
CA THR A 94 -1.28 10.69 16.42
C THR A 94 -0.14 11.36 15.65
N THR A 95 -0.21 12.67 15.40
CA THR A 95 0.77 13.39 14.56
C THR A 95 2.23 13.15 15.00
N GLN A 96 2.52 13.25 16.30
CA GLN A 96 3.88 13.06 16.81
C GLN A 96 4.36 11.61 16.70
N ALA A 97 3.48 10.64 16.98
CA ALA A 97 3.79 9.22 16.81
C ALA A 97 4.02 8.86 15.33
N CYS A 98 3.23 9.43 14.42
CA CYS A 98 3.41 9.25 12.98
C CYS A 98 4.76 9.81 12.49
N GLN A 99 5.18 10.97 12.99
CA GLN A 99 6.49 11.56 12.68
C GLN A 99 7.63 10.69 13.17
N ALA A 100 7.58 10.26 14.44
CA ALA A 100 8.60 9.40 15.04
C ALA A 100 8.71 8.06 14.30
N LEU A 101 7.57 7.43 13.98
CA LEU A 101 7.57 6.19 13.20
C LEU A 101 8.22 6.42 11.84
N LEU A 102 7.86 7.48 11.11
CA LEU A 102 8.45 7.75 9.80
C LEU A 102 9.98 7.88 9.87
N GLU A 103 10.52 8.58 10.88
CA GLU A 103 11.95 8.74 11.10
C GLU A 103 12.67 7.39 11.24
N VAL A 104 12.28 6.55 12.20
CA VAL A 104 12.91 5.24 12.42
C VAL A 104 12.70 4.29 11.23
N THR A 105 11.57 4.41 10.54
CA THR A 105 11.27 3.60 9.35
C THR A 105 12.19 3.96 8.20
N THR A 106 12.54 5.25 8.02
CA THR A 106 13.49 5.67 6.97
C THR A 106 14.92 5.21 7.22
N GLU A 107 15.27 4.92 8.47
CA GLU A 107 16.55 4.36 8.88
C GLU A 107 16.57 2.83 8.90
N GLY A 108 15.41 2.18 8.73
CA GLY A 108 15.26 0.73 8.84
C GLY A 108 15.38 0.21 10.27
N THR A 109 15.12 1.05 11.27
CA THR A 109 15.29 0.76 12.70
C THR A 109 13.96 0.68 13.46
N ALA A 110 12.83 0.73 12.77
CA ALA A 110 11.51 0.70 13.41
C ALA A 110 11.30 -0.58 14.22
N THR A 111 10.63 -0.47 15.36
CA THR A 111 10.27 -1.58 16.24
C THR A 111 8.75 -1.79 16.27
N VAL A 112 8.30 -2.92 16.86
CA VAL A 112 6.87 -3.16 17.10
C VAL A 112 6.27 -2.10 18.02
N ASP A 113 7.05 -1.58 18.97
CA ASP A 113 6.61 -0.54 19.91
C ASP A 113 6.41 0.81 19.20
N ASP A 114 7.26 1.15 18.22
CA ASP A 114 7.08 2.35 17.39
C ASP A 114 5.78 2.29 16.58
N VAL A 115 5.42 1.10 16.10
CA VAL A 115 4.13 0.87 15.42
C VAL A 115 2.98 0.97 16.41
N ALA A 116 3.11 0.37 17.59
CA ALA A 116 2.08 0.40 18.63
C ALA A 116 1.76 1.83 19.08
N ALA A 117 2.76 2.70 19.17
CA ALA A 117 2.60 4.09 19.58
C ALA A 117 1.66 4.90 18.66
N VAL A 118 1.53 4.52 17.38
CA VAL A 118 0.58 5.15 16.45
C VAL A 118 -0.88 4.75 16.75
N PHE A 119 -1.08 3.64 17.46
CA PHE A 119 -2.40 3.06 17.72
C PHE A 119 -2.73 2.97 19.23
N ASP A 120 -2.05 3.73 20.08
CA ASP A 120 -2.15 3.64 21.55
C ASP A 120 -3.60 3.80 22.07
N ASP A 121 -4.44 4.54 21.35
CA ASP A 121 -5.87 4.75 21.65
C ASP A 121 -6.82 3.74 20.99
N ARG A 122 -6.29 2.72 20.30
CA ARG A 122 -7.06 1.72 19.52
C ARG A 122 -6.71 0.29 19.93
N PRO A 123 -7.40 -0.27 20.95
CA PRO A 123 -7.10 -1.62 21.46
C PRO A 123 -7.42 -2.75 20.47
N ASP A 124 -8.19 -2.48 19.42
CA ASP A 124 -8.51 -3.41 18.33
C ASP A 124 -7.55 -3.30 17.12
N ALA A 125 -6.56 -2.41 17.20
CA ALA A 125 -5.57 -2.25 16.13
C ALA A 125 -4.74 -3.52 15.95
N GLN A 126 -4.60 -3.95 14.69
CA GLN A 126 -3.81 -5.12 14.32
C GLN A 126 -2.32 -4.77 14.23
N VAL A 127 -1.72 -4.38 15.36
CA VAL A 127 -0.32 -3.89 15.46
C VAL A 127 0.68 -4.88 14.86
N TYR A 128 0.56 -6.17 15.17
CA TYR A 128 1.45 -7.20 14.62
C TYR A 128 1.30 -7.34 13.09
N ALA A 129 0.10 -7.17 12.56
CA ALA A 129 -0.09 -7.19 11.11
C ALA A 129 0.59 -5.99 10.45
N ALA A 130 0.48 -4.80 11.06
CA ALA A 130 1.16 -3.60 10.60
C ALA A 130 2.70 -3.72 10.68
N ALA A 131 3.22 -4.21 11.81
CA ALA A 131 4.65 -4.46 11.98
C ALA A 131 5.17 -5.51 10.98
N ASN A 132 4.39 -6.54 10.69
CA ASN A 132 4.72 -7.52 9.64
C ASN A 132 4.79 -6.86 8.25
N GLN A 133 3.95 -5.87 7.94
CA GLN A 133 4.08 -5.12 6.68
C GLN A 133 5.38 -4.32 6.60
N LEU A 134 5.82 -3.71 7.71
CA LEU A 134 7.12 -3.01 7.77
C LEU A 134 8.30 -3.99 7.66
N SER A 135 8.22 -5.15 8.31
CA SER A 135 9.23 -6.21 8.22
C SER A 135 9.36 -6.74 6.77
N LEU A 136 8.24 -7.02 6.10
CA LEU A 136 8.22 -7.43 4.69
C LEU A 136 8.79 -6.36 3.76
N ALA A 137 8.71 -5.08 4.15
CA ALA A 137 9.30 -3.97 3.42
C ALA A 137 10.80 -3.72 3.76
N GLY A 138 11.37 -4.45 4.73
CA GLY A 138 12.75 -4.27 5.20
C GLY A 138 12.95 -2.99 6.02
N LEU A 139 11.89 -2.54 6.70
CA LEU A 139 11.87 -1.28 7.45
C LEU A 139 11.86 -1.47 8.97
N LEU A 140 11.61 -2.70 9.42
CA LEU A 140 11.66 -3.08 10.84
C LEU A 140 13.08 -3.56 11.18
N ALA A 141 13.56 -3.21 12.38
CA ALA A 141 14.80 -3.75 12.93
C ALA A 141 14.71 -5.29 13.04
N GLU A 142 15.81 -5.99 12.74
CA GLU A 142 15.93 -7.45 12.88
C GLU A 142 15.78 -7.95 14.32
#